data_AF-A0A5Q4FR36-F1
#
_entry.id   AF-A0A5Q4FR36-F1
#
_cell.length_a   1.000
_cell.length_b   1.000
_cell.length_c   1.000
_cell.angle_alpha   90.00
_cell.angle_beta   90.00
_cell.angle_gamma   90.00
#
_symmetry.space_group_name_H-M   'P 1'
#
loop_
_entity.id
_entity.type
_entity.pdbx_description
1 polymer ?
#
loop_
_entity_poly.entity_id
_entity_poly.type
_entity_poly.pdbx_seq_one_letter_code
_entity_poly.pdbx_strand_id
1 'polypeptide(L)'
;MILFFLHHEMAFRNPDEPQIPNQMNNKSLLLLVVIIFSINLPAISLQSNRPAISQNAVQLSENQKSYPRLLVFDHDKSEIIRKIEDKEWAEQIYGSMLARVTPYVDRHQTDPEWILSRYQMNWKPGAHFTTHISDPSGTGLIARSGNAPYPTVRVTTHKRPPVAPDGYRYRTPSLEEITPYDTNSLWYMQTSGPSGEWSRAEPRLLTGFINGTINSLAAESAILYWLTGEERYARFSSDILFQWARGAYYQDAVEGAGRNGLFCVQSLGDRSYDDLVIAYDFVRLFMDEAGYETRFFQPVFEKLAKTTKLRGFITNNWYAAQTTTLVYNALSLD
;
A
#
# COMPACT_ATOMS: atom_id res chain seq x y z
N MET A 1 7.65 -12.60 18.33
CA MET A 1 6.61 -13.00 17.33
C MET A 1 6.92 -12.47 15.93
N ILE A 2 7.43 -11.24 15.77
CA ILE A 2 7.93 -10.70 14.48
C ILE A 2 9.17 -11.47 13.96
N LEU A 3 10.09 -11.87 14.86
CA LEU A 3 11.23 -12.74 14.51
C LEU A 3 10.83 -14.12 13.94
N PHE A 4 9.61 -14.60 14.20
CA PHE A 4 9.14 -15.89 13.68
C PHE A 4 8.76 -15.80 12.19
N PHE A 5 8.41 -14.60 11.69
CA PHE A 5 8.15 -14.36 10.27
C PHE A 5 9.45 -14.25 9.46
N LEU A 6 10.53 -13.71 10.03
CA LEU A 6 11.84 -13.60 9.38
C LEU A 6 12.48 -14.96 9.04
N HIS A 7 12.17 -16.01 9.82
CA HIS A 7 12.75 -17.34 9.61
C HIS A 7 11.97 -18.21 8.61
N HIS A 8 10.69 -17.90 8.34
CA HIS A 8 9.84 -18.74 7.48
C HIS A 8 9.92 -18.39 5.99
N GLU A 9 10.36 -17.17 5.61
CA GLU A 9 10.57 -16.82 4.19
C GLU A 9 11.85 -17.43 3.58
N MET A 10 12.79 -17.92 4.40
CA MET A 10 14.03 -18.53 3.90
C MET A 10 13.96 -20.06 3.74
N ALA A 11 12.91 -20.73 4.21
CA ALA A 11 12.93 -22.18 4.43
C ALA A 11 12.26 -23.05 3.35
N PHE A 12 11.72 -22.49 2.27
CA PHE A 12 11.17 -23.28 1.16
C PHE A 12 11.69 -22.77 -0.20
N ARG A 13 12.95 -23.07 -0.51
CA ARG A 13 13.45 -23.05 -1.89
C ARG A 13 13.47 -24.48 -2.41
N ASN A 14 12.58 -24.78 -3.34
CA ASN A 14 12.73 -25.93 -4.23
C ASN A 14 13.72 -25.51 -5.35
N PRO A 15 14.87 -26.17 -5.52
CA PRO A 15 15.90 -25.75 -6.48
C PRO A 15 15.47 -25.83 -7.95
N ASP A 16 14.36 -26.53 -8.25
CA ASP A 16 13.88 -26.75 -9.63
C ASP A 16 12.67 -25.90 -10.05
N GLU A 17 12.26 -24.93 -9.23
CA GLU A 17 11.14 -24.04 -9.58
C GLU A 17 11.62 -22.83 -10.41
N PRO A 18 11.04 -22.55 -11.60
CA PRO A 18 11.42 -21.40 -12.39
C PRO A 18 11.20 -20.10 -11.59
N GLN A 19 12.27 -19.31 -11.47
CA GLN A 19 12.28 -18.02 -10.77
C GLN A 19 11.12 -17.15 -11.27
N ILE A 20 10.11 -16.95 -10.43
CA ILE A 20 9.03 -16.00 -10.68
C ILE A 20 9.59 -14.60 -10.40
N PRO A 21 9.77 -13.72 -11.41
CA PRO A 21 10.12 -12.35 -11.14
C PRO A 21 8.90 -11.65 -10.52
N ASN A 22 9.10 -10.91 -9.43
CA ASN A 22 8.14 -9.99 -8.81
C ASN A 22 7.05 -10.54 -7.88
N GLN A 23 7.40 -11.44 -6.94
CA GLN A 23 6.69 -11.50 -5.65
C GLN A 23 7.33 -10.62 -4.55
N MET A 24 8.28 -9.75 -4.91
CA MET A 24 9.13 -8.99 -3.97
C MET A 24 8.79 -7.50 -3.88
N ASN A 25 7.50 -7.12 -3.83
CA ASN A 25 7.11 -5.72 -3.68
C ASN A 25 6.92 -5.25 -2.22
N ASN A 26 7.03 -6.13 -1.21
CA ASN A 26 6.98 -5.75 0.21
C ASN A 26 8.36 -5.52 0.85
N LYS A 27 9.43 -5.48 0.04
CA LYS A 27 10.79 -5.43 0.57
C LYS A 27 11.08 -4.13 1.31
N SER A 28 10.63 -2.99 0.81
CA SER A 28 11.02 -1.68 1.35
C SER A 28 10.52 -1.43 2.78
N LEU A 29 9.31 -1.92 3.09
CA LEU A 29 8.76 -1.86 4.44
C LEU A 29 9.42 -2.86 5.38
N LEU A 30 9.68 -4.08 4.89
CA LEU A 30 10.43 -5.10 5.63
C LEU A 30 11.85 -4.61 5.96
N LEU A 31 12.47 -3.86 5.04
CA LEU A 31 13.82 -3.32 5.15
C LEU A 31 13.88 -2.14 6.13
N LEU A 32 12.88 -1.25 6.14
CA LEU A 32 12.74 -0.23 7.19
C LEU A 32 12.55 -0.90 8.56
N VAL A 33 11.69 -1.92 8.65
CA VAL A 33 11.51 -2.73 9.87
C VAL A 33 12.83 -3.39 10.29
N VAL A 34 13.67 -3.87 9.39
CA VAL A 34 15.01 -4.39 9.76
C VAL A 34 15.92 -3.28 10.28
N ILE A 35 15.93 -2.09 9.66
CA ILE A 35 16.69 -0.92 10.13
C ILE A 35 16.24 -0.51 11.53
N ILE A 36 14.93 -0.43 11.77
CA ILE A 36 14.30 -0.02 13.03
C ILE A 36 14.48 -1.07 14.12
N PHE A 37 14.14 -2.34 13.86
CA PHE A 37 14.13 -3.40 14.89
C PHE A 37 15.52 -3.94 15.26
N SER A 38 16.59 -3.49 14.59
CA SER A 38 17.96 -3.76 15.04
C SER A 38 18.64 -2.53 15.69
N ILE A 39 17.84 -1.58 16.15
CA ILE A 39 18.18 -0.72 17.30
C ILE A 39 18.13 -1.65 18.53
N ASN A 40 19.20 -1.68 19.32
CA ASN A 40 19.29 -2.58 20.48
C ASN A 40 18.07 -2.36 21.40
N LEU A 41 17.24 -3.39 21.58
CA LEU A 41 16.18 -3.39 22.59
C LEU A 41 16.82 -3.12 23.97
N PRO A 42 16.57 -1.99 24.63
CA PRO A 42 16.87 -1.90 26.05
C PRO A 42 16.01 -2.94 26.77
N ALA A 43 16.60 -3.64 27.73
CA ALA A 43 15.88 -4.64 28.53
C ALA A 43 14.70 -3.98 29.26
N ILE A 44 13.48 -4.19 28.77
CA ILE A 44 12.27 -3.74 29.45
C ILE A 44 11.99 -4.70 30.60
N SER A 45 12.25 -4.23 31.82
CA SER A 45 11.77 -4.80 33.07
C SER A 45 10.24 -4.64 33.13
N LEU A 46 9.50 -5.76 33.07
CA LEU A 46 8.06 -5.78 33.30
C LEU A 46 7.77 -5.63 34.81
N GLN A 47 7.53 -4.41 35.27
CA GLN A 47 6.79 -4.19 36.52
C GLN A 47 5.29 -4.05 36.23
N SER A 48 4.51 -4.98 36.77
CA SER A 48 3.06 -5.06 36.61
C SER A 48 2.35 -4.17 37.64
N ASN A 49 1.99 -2.95 37.24
CA ASN A 49 0.99 -2.15 37.96
C ASN A 49 -0.23 -1.93 37.05
N ARG A 50 -1.38 -2.51 37.43
CA ARG A 50 -2.68 -2.22 36.80
C ARG A 50 -3.30 -0.99 37.46
N PRO A 51 -3.63 0.10 36.72
CA PRO A 51 -4.55 1.10 37.22
C PRO A 51 -6.00 0.69 36.94
N ALA A 52 -6.90 1.09 37.83
CA ALA A 52 -8.34 0.94 37.70
C ALA A 52 -8.90 1.84 36.58
N ILE A 53 -9.92 1.35 35.86
CA ILE A 53 -10.56 2.05 34.74
C ILE A 53 -11.53 3.11 35.30
N SER A 54 -11.19 4.38 35.14
CA SER A 54 -12.09 5.53 35.32
C SER A 54 -12.68 5.94 33.97
N GLN A 55 -13.99 6.15 33.92
CA GLN A 55 -14.68 6.75 32.77
C GLN A 55 -14.30 8.23 32.66
N ASN A 56 -13.22 8.52 31.94
CA ASN A 56 -12.91 9.84 31.40
C ASN A 56 -12.56 9.67 29.92
N ALA A 57 -12.95 10.64 29.09
CA ALA A 57 -12.60 10.69 27.67
C ALA A 57 -11.13 10.30 27.50
N VAL A 58 -10.86 9.34 26.60
CA VAL A 58 -9.50 8.87 26.32
C VAL A 58 -8.71 10.07 25.81
N GLN A 59 -7.99 10.71 26.71
CA GLN A 59 -7.09 11.80 26.39
C GLN A 59 -5.91 11.15 25.69
N LEU A 60 -5.81 11.36 24.38
CA LEU A 60 -4.73 10.81 23.57
C LEU A 60 -3.40 11.20 24.19
N SER A 61 -2.50 10.23 24.35
CA SER A 61 -1.15 10.46 24.87
C SER A 61 -0.39 11.44 23.98
N GLU A 62 0.63 12.16 24.49
CA GLU A 62 1.45 13.07 23.67
C GLU A 62 2.07 12.36 22.44
N ASN A 63 2.41 11.08 22.56
CA ASN A 63 2.90 10.24 21.46
C ASN A 63 1.86 10.00 20.36
N GLN A 64 0.56 10.14 20.65
CA GLN A 64 -0.49 10.11 19.63
C GLN A 64 -0.65 11.45 18.91
N LYS A 65 0.10 12.50 19.27
CA LYS A 65 0.07 13.79 18.54
C LYS A 65 1.32 14.05 17.69
N SER A 66 2.33 13.19 17.80
CA SER A 66 3.56 13.26 16.99
C SER A 66 3.48 12.32 15.79
N TYR A 67 4.12 12.71 14.68
CA TYR A 67 4.28 11.92 13.47
C TYR A 67 5.77 11.91 13.04
N PRO A 68 6.30 10.82 12.47
CA PRO A 68 5.68 9.49 12.36
C PRO A 68 5.46 8.83 13.74
N ARG A 69 4.53 7.87 13.81
CA ARG A 69 4.20 7.12 15.04
C ARG A 69 3.85 5.65 14.82
N LEU A 70 3.79 5.16 13.59
CA LEU A 70 3.43 3.76 13.32
C LEU A 70 4.63 2.80 13.44
N LEU A 71 5.75 3.17 12.83
CA LEU A 71 6.94 2.32 12.74
C LEU A 71 8.12 2.88 13.54
N VAL A 72 8.22 4.21 13.60
CA VAL A 72 9.27 4.98 14.28
C VAL A 72 8.64 6.24 14.85
N PHE A 73 9.36 6.86 15.77
CA PHE A 73 9.11 8.22 16.21
C PHE A 73 10.19 9.16 15.65
N ASP A 74 9.92 10.47 15.64
CA ASP A 74 10.89 11.43 15.11
C ASP A 74 12.22 11.43 15.89
N HIS A 75 12.20 11.11 17.19
CA HIS A 75 13.42 10.99 17.99
C HIS A 75 14.34 9.82 17.58
N ASP A 76 13.83 8.84 16.83
CA ASP A 76 14.64 7.71 16.31
C ASP A 76 15.48 8.09 15.09
N LYS A 77 15.21 9.24 14.45
CA LYS A 77 15.84 9.69 13.20
C LYS A 77 17.36 9.67 13.24
N SER A 78 17.96 10.27 14.28
CA SER A 78 19.42 10.41 14.36
C SER A 78 20.13 9.06 14.47
N GLU A 79 19.50 8.06 15.11
CA GLU A 79 20.05 6.71 15.17
C GLU A 79 19.93 6.00 13.82
N ILE A 80 18.82 6.18 13.12
CA ILE A 80 18.62 5.60 11.79
C ILE A 80 19.61 6.18 10.78
N ILE A 81 19.85 7.50 10.79
CA ILE A 81 20.86 8.14 9.93
C ILE A 81 22.24 7.56 10.22
N ARG A 82 22.66 7.52 11.49
CA ARG A 82 23.94 6.93 11.89
C ARG A 82 24.07 5.49 11.41
N LYS A 83 22.98 4.71 11.47
CA LYS A 83 22.98 3.32 11.01
C LYS A 83 23.13 3.19 9.50
N ILE A 84 22.54 4.08 8.73
CA ILE A 84 22.72 4.18 7.27
C ILE A 84 24.19 4.49 6.96
N GLU A 85 24.84 5.36 7.74
CA GLU A 85 26.26 5.73 7.57
C GLU A 85 27.22 4.60 7.98
N ASP A 86 26.92 3.89 9.07
CA ASP A 86 27.84 2.94 9.70
C ASP A 86 27.71 1.49 9.20
N LYS A 87 26.60 1.14 8.53
CA LYS A 87 26.28 -0.24 8.13
C LYS A 87 26.05 -0.35 6.64
N GLU A 88 26.93 -1.10 5.96
CA GLU A 88 26.84 -1.35 4.51
C GLU A 88 25.46 -1.83 4.05
N TRP A 89 24.83 -2.75 4.79
CA TRP A 89 23.50 -3.23 4.43
C TRP A 89 22.41 -2.15 4.54
N ALA A 90 22.55 -1.20 5.46
CA ALA A 90 21.60 -0.10 5.63
C ALA A 90 21.82 0.98 4.56
N GLU A 91 23.08 1.28 4.23
CA GLU A 91 23.46 2.12 3.10
C GLU A 91 22.90 1.58 1.78
N GLN A 92 23.05 0.28 1.52
CA GLN A 92 22.53 -0.37 0.31
C GLN A 92 21.00 -0.27 0.21
N ILE A 93 20.28 -0.40 1.32
CA ILE A 93 18.82 -0.23 1.36
C ILE A 93 18.43 1.20 1.01
N TYR A 94 19.05 2.17 1.69
CA TYR A 94 18.79 3.59 1.48
C TYR A 94 19.11 4.01 0.04
N GLY A 95 20.27 3.60 -0.49
CA GLY A 95 20.66 3.85 -1.88
C GLY A 95 19.71 3.21 -2.89
N SER A 96 19.20 2.01 -2.61
CA SER A 96 18.20 1.36 -3.45
C SER A 96 16.85 2.08 -3.43
N MET A 97 16.44 2.65 -2.29
CA MET A 97 15.23 3.48 -2.19
C MET A 97 15.38 4.75 -3.03
N LEU A 98 16.48 5.48 -2.86
CA LEU A 98 16.80 6.65 -3.67
C LEU A 98 16.76 6.34 -5.17
N ALA A 99 17.47 5.28 -5.60
CA ALA A 99 17.53 4.91 -7.01
C ALA A 99 16.16 4.57 -7.62
N ARG A 100 15.24 3.99 -6.83
CA ARG A 100 13.88 3.70 -7.30
C ARG A 100 12.98 4.93 -7.34
N VAL A 101 13.06 5.80 -6.33
CA VAL A 101 12.10 6.89 -6.14
C VAL A 101 12.50 8.17 -6.87
N THR A 102 13.79 8.55 -6.80
CA THR A 102 14.26 9.86 -7.29
C THR A 102 13.89 10.15 -8.75
N PRO A 103 13.99 9.21 -9.71
CA PRO A 103 13.60 9.50 -11.09
C PRO A 103 12.13 9.94 -11.25
N TYR A 104 11.22 9.35 -10.47
CA TYR A 104 9.80 9.70 -10.51
C TYR A 104 9.50 10.99 -9.75
N VAL A 105 10.19 11.23 -8.64
CA VAL A 105 10.09 12.47 -7.86
C VAL A 105 10.58 13.66 -8.67
N ASP A 106 11.72 13.54 -9.34
CA ASP A 106 12.28 14.60 -10.19
C ASP A 106 11.35 14.92 -11.34
N ARG A 107 10.79 13.89 -11.99
CA ARG A 107 9.77 14.09 -13.02
C ARG A 107 8.52 14.80 -12.47
N HIS A 108 8.04 14.37 -11.31
CA HIS A 108 6.83 14.93 -10.69
C HIS A 108 6.92 16.43 -10.41
N GLN A 109 8.13 16.98 -10.21
CA GLN A 109 8.30 18.42 -10.02
C GLN A 109 7.82 19.25 -11.24
N THR A 110 7.85 18.67 -12.43
CA THR A 110 7.47 19.34 -13.69
C THR A 110 6.28 18.71 -14.40
N ASP A 111 5.99 17.44 -14.10
CA ASP A 111 4.95 16.62 -14.71
C ASP A 111 4.28 15.73 -13.65
N PRO A 112 3.55 16.30 -12.67
CA PRO A 112 2.94 15.53 -11.58
C PRO A 112 1.88 14.54 -12.09
N GLU A 113 1.15 14.90 -13.14
CA GLU A 113 0.15 14.04 -13.76
C GLU A 113 0.74 12.75 -14.33
N TRP A 114 2.04 12.69 -14.58
CA TRP A 114 2.65 11.47 -15.10
C TRP A 114 2.38 10.25 -14.22
N ILE A 115 2.60 10.36 -12.91
CA ILE A 115 2.35 9.24 -11.99
C ILE A 115 0.86 9.17 -11.61
N LEU A 116 0.20 10.31 -11.42
CA LEU A 116 -1.18 10.38 -10.96
C LEU A 116 -2.15 9.77 -11.97
N SER A 117 -1.97 10.05 -13.26
CA SER A 117 -2.78 9.48 -14.35
C SER A 117 -2.59 7.97 -14.53
N ARG A 118 -1.50 7.40 -14.03
CA ARG A 118 -1.17 5.96 -14.11
C ARG A 118 -1.66 5.17 -12.90
N TYR A 119 -2.16 5.85 -11.87
CA TYR A 119 -2.88 5.18 -10.80
C TYR A 119 -4.19 4.62 -11.32
N GLN A 120 -4.49 3.37 -11.00
CA GLN A 120 -5.63 2.65 -11.55
C GLN A 120 -6.92 3.04 -10.83
N MET A 121 -7.57 4.07 -11.37
CA MET A 121 -8.84 4.61 -10.91
C MET A 121 -9.94 4.43 -11.98
N ASN A 122 -11.19 4.57 -11.56
CA ASN A 122 -12.35 4.70 -12.43
C ASN A 122 -12.41 6.14 -12.93
N TRP A 123 -11.66 6.45 -13.99
CA TRP A 123 -11.50 7.81 -14.53
C TRP A 123 -12.69 8.33 -15.33
N LYS A 124 -13.55 7.44 -15.83
CA LYS A 124 -14.63 7.81 -16.75
C LYS A 124 -15.71 8.62 -16.01
N PRO A 125 -16.04 9.84 -16.47
CA PRO A 125 -17.13 10.63 -15.90
C PRO A 125 -18.45 9.84 -15.89
N GLY A 126 -19.18 9.91 -14.77
CA GLY A 126 -20.43 9.15 -14.59
C GLY A 126 -20.22 7.69 -14.18
N ALA A 127 -18.97 7.23 -14.06
CA ALA A 127 -18.61 5.85 -13.70
C ALA A 127 -17.60 5.80 -12.55
N HIS A 128 -17.59 6.78 -11.66
CA HIS A 128 -16.78 6.78 -10.45
C HIS A 128 -17.44 5.87 -9.39
N PHE A 129 -17.39 4.56 -9.60
CA PHE A 129 -18.18 3.59 -8.86
C PHE A 129 -17.87 3.60 -7.36
N THR A 130 -18.92 3.62 -6.54
CA THR A 130 -18.84 3.56 -5.06
C THR A 130 -19.13 2.15 -4.56
N THR A 131 -20.06 1.46 -5.20
CA THR A 131 -20.54 0.13 -4.81
C THR A 131 -20.09 -0.93 -5.82
N HIS A 132 -19.67 -2.08 -5.31
CA HIS A 132 -19.13 -3.18 -6.09
C HIS A 132 -19.70 -4.50 -5.57
N ILE A 133 -20.17 -5.36 -6.46
CA ILE A 133 -20.75 -6.67 -6.11
C ILE A 133 -19.89 -7.77 -6.73
N SER A 134 -19.42 -8.71 -5.91
CA SER A 134 -18.72 -9.91 -6.35
C SER A 134 -19.68 -11.08 -6.58
N ASP A 135 -19.29 -12.02 -7.42
CA ASP A 135 -20.02 -13.29 -7.56
C ASP A 135 -20.07 -14.08 -6.22
N PRO A 136 -21.00 -15.05 -6.07
CA PRO A 136 -21.11 -15.87 -4.85
C PRO A 136 -19.86 -16.69 -4.52
N SER A 137 -19.01 -16.98 -5.50
CA SER A 137 -17.73 -17.66 -5.29
C SER A 137 -16.60 -16.72 -4.83
N GLY A 138 -16.84 -15.41 -4.83
CA GLY A 138 -15.88 -14.36 -4.49
C GLY A 138 -14.78 -14.15 -5.54
N THR A 139 -15.01 -14.53 -6.81
CA THR A 139 -13.94 -14.58 -7.83
C THR A 139 -13.87 -13.39 -8.77
N GLY A 140 -15.00 -12.86 -9.19
CA GLY A 140 -15.13 -11.76 -10.12
C GLY A 140 -16.12 -10.74 -9.63
N LEU A 141 -16.03 -9.55 -10.21
CA LEU A 141 -17.04 -8.50 -10.07
C LEU A 141 -18.14 -8.74 -11.09
N ILE A 142 -19.40 -8.66 -10.65
CA ILE A 142 -20.59 -8.87 -11.48
C ILE A 142 -21.43 -7.59 -11.64
N ALA A 143 -21.30 -6.64 -10.72
CA ALA A 143 -21.97 -5.34 -10.83
C ALA A 143 -21.17 -4.23 -10.17
N ARG A 144 -21.38 -3.01 -10.65
CA ARG A 144 -20.82 -1.76 -10.12
C ARG A 144 -21.87 -0.66 -10.25
N SER A 145 -21.96 0.23 -9.27
CA SER A 145 -22.89 1.36 -9.30
C SER A 145 -22.34 2.56 -8.52
N GLY A 146 -23.06 3.69 -8.59
CA GLY A 146 -22.67 4.95 -7.98
C GLY A 146 -21.77 5.81 -8.87
N ASN A 147 -21.63 7.07 -8.47
CA ASN A 147 -20.82 8.06 -9.18
C ASN A 147 -20.34 9.11 -8.16
N ALA A 148 -19.17 8.86 -7.56
CA ALA A 148 -18.51 9.79 -6.66
C ALA A 148 -18.07 11.08 -7.37
N PRO A 149 -17.88 12.20 -6.64
CA PRO A 149 -17.39 13.44 -7.23
C PRO A 149 -15.94 13.35 -7.76
N TYR A 150 -15.16 12.40 -7.26
CA TYR A 150 -13.79 12.13 -7.70
C TYR A 150 -13.67 10.70 -8.24
N PRO A 151 -12.72 10.41 -9.15
CA PRO A 151 -12.40 9.05 -9.56
C PRO A 151 -12.18 8.15 -8.35
N THR A 152 -12.72 6.94 -8.39
CA THR A 152 -12.59 5.94 -7.31
C THR A 152 -11.57 4.87 -7.67
N VAL A 153 -10.98 4.19 -6.69
CA VAL A 153 -9.98 3.14 -6.91
C VAL A 153 -10.62 1.94 -7.63
N ARG A 154 -9.98 1.43 -8.69
CA ARG A 154 -10.47 0.23 -9.40
C ARG A 154 -10.37 -0.99 -8.49
N VAL A 155 -11.51 -1.64 -8.24
CA VAL A 155 -11.52 -2.89 -7.47
C VAL A 155 -10.88 -4.02 -8.25
N THR A 156 -9.96 -4.72 -7.59
CA THR A 156 -9.20 -5.85 -8.13
C THR A 156 -9.90 -7.18 -7.89
N THR A 157 -9.69 -8.13 -8.80
CA THR A 157 -10.07 -9.53 -8.57
C THR A 157 -8.89 -10.31 -8.01
N HIS A 158 -9.13 -11.36 -7.24
CA HIS A 158 -8.07 -12.25 -6.76
C HIS A 158 -7.58 -13.29 -7.80
N LYS A 159 -8.16 -13.27 -9.01
CA LYS A 159 -7.77 -14.20 -10.07
C LYS A 159 -6.33 -13.92 -10.47
N ARG A 160 -5.53 -14.99 -10.60
CA ARG A 160 -4.16 -14.95 -11.12
C ARG A 160 -4.08 -14.08 -12.39
N PRO A 161 -2.92 -13.44 -12.65
CA PRO A 161 -2.70 -12.73 -13.90
C PRO A 161 -3.17 -13.55 -15.10
N PRO A 162 -3.79 -12.90 -16.11
CA PRO A 162 -4.33 -13.58 -17.26
C PRO A 162 -3.26 -14.40 -18.00
N VAL A 163 -3.71 -15.43 -18.71
CA VAL A 163 -2.89 -16.26 -19.60
C VAL A 163 -3.20 -15.82 -21.03
N ALA A 164 -2.15 -15.60 -21.81
CA ALA A 164 -2.21 -15.24 -23.22
C ALA A 164 -2.56 -16.47 -24.09
N PRO A 165 -2.98 -16.28 -25.35
CA PRO A 165 -3.36 -17.39 -26.23
C PRO A 165 -2.25 -18.43 -26.48
N ASP A 166 -0.99 -18.03 -26.33
CA ASP A 166 0.19 -18.89 -26.45
C ASP A 166 0.46 -19.76 -25.20
N GLY A 167 -0.38 -19.67 -24.17
CA GLY A 167 -0.27 -20.44 -22.93
C GLY A 167 0.65 -19.83 -21.87
N TYR A 168 1.32 -18.71 -22.15
CA TYR A 168 2.15 -18.00 -21.20
C TYR A 168 1.37 -16.91 -20.45
N ARG A 169 1.89 -16.40 -19.34
CA ARG A 169 1.26 -15.29 -18.62
C ARG A 169 1.52 -13.98 -19.35
N TYR A 170 0.64 -13.01 -19.19
CA TYR A 170 1.03 -11.62 -19.46
C TYR A 170 2.04 -11.16 -18.41
N ARG A 171 3.06 -10.41 -18.85
CA ARG A 171 3.94 -9.71 -17.91
C ARG A 171 3.20 -8.53 -17.27
N THR A 172 3.61 -8.15 -16.07
CA THR A 172 3.18 -6.88 -15.49
C THR A 172 3.77 -5.74 -16.32
N PRO A 173 2.95 -4.80 -16.84
CA PRO A 173 3.47 -3.62 -17.53
C PRO A 173 4.35 -2.77 -16.61
N SER A 174 5.38 -2.12 -17.17
CA SER A 174 6.10 -1.06 -16.45
C SER A 174 5.22 0.19 -16.33
N LEU A 175 5.59 1.13 -15.47
CA LEU A 175 4.80 2.36 -15.30
C LEU A 175 4.75 3.18 -16.60
N GLU A 176 5.83 3.19 -17.38
CA GLU A 176 5.95 3.87 -18.67
C GLU A 176 4.95 3.35 -19.70
N GLU A 177 4.60 2.06 -19.62
CA GLU A 177 3.70 1.37 -20.55
C GLU A 177 2.23 1.49 -20.17
N ILE A 178 1.93 1.97 -18.97
CA ILE A 178 0.55 2.21 -18.53
C ILE A 178 -0.02 3.37 -19.32
N THR A 179 -1.21 3.15 -19.88
CA THR A 179 -2.00 4.21 -20.52
C THR A 179 -2.47 5.22 -19.47
N PRO A 180 -2.12 6.52 -19.58
CA PRO A 180 -2.63 7.57 -18.71
C PRO A 180 -4.15 7.63 -18.73
N TYR A 181 -4.77 7.80 -17.56
CA TYR A 181 -6.22 7.87 -17.36
C TYR A 181 -7.00 6.73 -18.04
N ASP A 182 -6.43 5.52 -18.05
CA ASP A 182 -7.05 4.39 -18.75
C ASP A 182 -8.49 4.17 -18.28
N THR A 183 -9.45 4.15 -19.20
CA THR A 183 -10.86 3.85 -18.95
C THR A 183 -11.27 2.47 -19.45
N ASN A 184 -10.35 1.71 -20.07
CA ASN A 184 -10.65 0.41 -20.64
C ASN A 184 -10.77 -0.67 -19.56
N SER A 185 -11.67 -1.64 -19.78
CA SER A 185 -11.75 -2.87 -18.98
C SER A 185 -10.72 -3.90 -19.40
N LEU A 186 -10.27 -3.85 -20.67
CA LEU A 186 -9.24 -4.72 -21.22
C LEU A 186 -7.95 -3.95 -21.46
N TRP A 187 -6.86 -4.42 -20.88
CA TRP A 187 -5.52 -3.85 -21.08
C TRP A 187 -4.85 -4.49 -22.28
N TYR A 188 -4.11 -3.69 -23.04
CA TYR A 188 -3.22 -4.19 -24.10
C TYR A 188 -1.89 -4.56 -23.45
N MET A 189 -1.62 -5.86 -23.34
CA MET A 189 -0.51 -6.40 -22.55
C MET A 189 0.33 -7.35 -23.40
N GLN A 190 1.61 -7.44 -23.07
CA GLN A 190 2.54 -8.34 -23.74
C GLN A 190 2.59 -9.70 -23.03
N THR A 191 2.63 -10.78 -23.80
CA THR A 191 2.93 -12.12 -23.28
C THR A 191 4.37 -12.19 -22.78
N SER A 192 4.62 -12.99 -21.74
CA SER A 192 5.96 -13.38 -21.30
C SER A 192 6.54 -14.55 -22.11
N GLY A 193 5.78 -15.07 -23.08
CA GLY A 193 6.20 -16.14 -23.98
C GLY A 193 7.21 -15.67 -25.03
N PRO A 194 7.84 -16.62 -25.74
CA PRO A 194 8.86 -16.32 -26.74
C PRO A 194 8.40 -15.40 -27.88
N SER A 195 7.08 -15.38 -28.18
CA SER A 195 6.52 -14.55 -29.24
C SER A 195 6.59 -13.06 -28.90
N GLY A 196 6.53 -12.70 -27.61
CA GLY A 196 6.43 -11.30 -27.18
C GLY A 196 5.22 -10.57 -27.76
N GLU A 197 4.18 -11.28 -28.19
CA GLU A 197 2.99 -10.69 -28.79
C GLU A 197 2.14 -9.91 -27.78
N TRP A 198 1.44 -8.92 -28.31
CA TRP A 198 0.55 -8.05 -27.55
C TRP A 198 -0.91 -8.40 -27.85
N SER A 199 -1.72 -8.48 -26.81
CA SER A 199 -3.16 -8.72 -26.95
C SER A 199 -3.95 -8.14 -25.78
N ARG A 200 -5.27 -8.06 -25.96
CA ARG A 200 -6.18 -7.46 -24.96
C ARG A 200 -6.69 -8.51 -23.98
N ALA A 201 -6.57 -8.25 -22.69
CA ALA A 201 -7.14 -9.10 -21.64
C ALA A 201 -7.58 -8.31 -20.40
N GLU A 202 -8.52 -8.89 -19.64
CA GLU A 202 -8.90 -8.40 -18.31
C GLU A 202 -7.68 -8.45 -17.38
N PRO A 203 -7.26 -7.34 -16.75
CA PRO A 203 -6.01 -7.27 -15.98
C PRO A 203 -6.01 -8.09 -14.69
N ARG A 204 -7.18 -8.41 -14.13
CA ARG A 204 -7.33 -9.20 -12.90
C ARG A 204 -6.47 -8.63 -11.74
N LEU A 205 -5.63 -9.46 -11.10
CA LEU A 205 -4.73 -9.03 -10.02
C LEU A 205 -3.73 -7.92 -10.45
N LEU A 206 -3.43 -7.75 -11.74
CA LEU A 206 -2.44 -6.78 -12.20
C LEU A 206 -2.80 -5.34 -11.84
N THR A 207 -4.09 -5.00 -11.78
CA THR A 207 -4.52 -3.67 -11.31
C THR A 207 -4.02 -3.36 -9.90
N GLY A 208 -4.01 -4.36 -9.01
CA GLY A 208 -3.53 -4.22 -7.63
C GLY A 208 -2.01 -4.18 -7.56
N PHE A 209 -1.32 -4.88 -8.46
CA PHE A 209 0.14 -4.83 -8.57
C PHE A 209 0.62 -3.45 -9.02
N ILE A 210 -0.04 -2.86 -10.02
CA ILE A 210 0.30 -1.51 -10.49
C ILE A 210 0.06 -0.47 -9.39
N ASN A 211 -1.13 -0.46 -8.77
CA ASN A 211 -1.39 0.46 -7.66
C ASN A 211 -0.43 0.22 -6.49
N GLY A 212 -0.15 -1.04 -6.17
CA GLY A 212 0.83 -1.40 -5.14
C GLY A 212 2.22 -0.85 -5.44
N THR A 213 2.70 -0.95 -6.68
CA THR A 213 3.99 -0.36 -7.08
C THR A 213 4.02 1.15 -6.87
N ILE A 214 2.95 1.87 -7.23
CA ILE A 214 2.86 3.32 -7.02
C ILE A 214 2.76 3.65 -5.51
N ASN A 215 2.01 2.85 -4.74
CA ASN A 215 1.88 3.00 -3.30
C ASN A 215 3.23 2.82 -2.59
N SER A 216 4.04 1.83 -2.99
CA SER A 216 5.38 1.63 -2.44
C SER A 216 6.31 2.79 -2.77
N LEU A 217 6.23 3.37 -3.99
CA LEU A 217 6.97 4.60 -4.32
C LEU A 217 6.55 5.76 -3.42
N ALA A 218 5.25 5.92 -3.13
CA ALA A 218 4.76 6.96 -2.23
C ALA A 218 5.26 6.77 -0.80
N ALA A 219 5.28 5.55 -0.28
CA ALA A 219 5.80 5.24 1.05
C ALA A 219 7.30 5.47 1.17
N GLU A 220 8.08 4.96 0.20
CA GLU A 220 9.53 5.19 0.16
C GLU A 220 9.85 6.68 0.05
N SER A 221 9.11 7.42 -0.78
CA SER A 221 9.25 8.88 -0.89
C SER A 221 8.92 9.59 0.42
N ALA A 222 7.86 9.19 1.12
CA ALA A 222 7.52 9.75 2.43
C ALA A 222 8.64 9.55 3.47
N ILE A 223 9.24 8.36 3.49
CA ILE A 223 10.39 8.05 4.35
C ILE A 223 11.61 8.87 3.96
N LEU A 224 11.91 9.00 2.65
CA LEU A 224 13.01 9.83 2.17
C LEU A 224 12.82 11.29 2.58
N TYR A 225 11.62 11.84 2.46
CA TYR A 225 11.30 13.18 2.99
C TYR A 225 11.61 13.28 4.47
N TRP A 226 11.17 12.31 5.28
CA TRP A 226 11.46 12.34 6.70
C TRP A 226 12.96 12.32 6.96
N LEU A 227 13.73 11.46 6.29
CA LEU A 227 15.18 11.36 6.46
C LEU A 227 15.96 12.59 6.00
N THR A 228 15.58 13.19 4.88
CA THR A 228 16.38 14.26 4.23
C THR A 228 15.84 15.67 4.45
N GLY A 229 14.55 15.81 4.79
CA GLY A 229 13.84 17.09 4.84
C GLY A 229 13.49 17.67 3.47
N GLU A 230 13.82 17.00 2.36
CA GLU A 230 13.57 17.54 1.01
C GLU A 230 12.10 17.43 0.61
N GLU A 231 11.41 18.58 0.52
CA GLU A 231 9.96 18.65 0.25
C GLU A 231 9.52 18.02 -1.07
N ARG A 232 10.41 17.86 -2.07
CA ARG A 232 10.06 17.21 -3.34
C ARG A 232 9.54 15.79 -3.13
N TYR A 233 10.12 15.06 -2.17
CA TYR A 233 9.68 13.72 -1.81
C TYR A 233 8.33 13.75 -1.08
N ALA A 234 8.10 14.76 -0.24
CA ALA A 234 6.84 14.95 0.48
C ALA A 234 5.69 15.23 -0.48
N ARG A 235 5.88 16.15 -1.44
CA ARG A 235 4.89 16.51 -2.46
C ARG A 235 4.49 15.32 -3.31
N PHE A 236 5.48 14.57 -3.83
CA PHE A 236 5.22 13.35 -4.61
C PHE A 236 4.35 12.34 -3.86
N SER A 237 4.68 12.06 -2.59
CA SER A 237 3.90 11.14 -1.76
C SER A 237 2.50 11.68 -1.46
N SER A 238 2.41 12.97 -1.10
CA SER A 238 1.16 13.63 -0.71
C SER A 238 0.15 13.71 -1.84
N ASP A 239 0.59 13.94 -3.08
CA ASP A 239 -0.32 14.00 -4.24
C ASP A 239 -0.92 12.62 -4.57
N ILE A 240 -0.12 11.56 -4.49
CA ILE A 240 -0.60 10.17 -4.64
C ILE A 240 -1.60 9.83 -3.52
N LEU A 241 -1.25 10.13 -2.27
CA LEU A 241 -2.10 9.90 -1.10
C LEU A 241 -3.43 10.65 -1.22
N PHE A 242 -3.38 11.92 -1.59
CA PHE A 242 -4.55 12.76 -1.70
C PHE A 242 -5.49 12.32 -2.82
N GLN A 243 -4.95 11.88 -3.96
CA GLN A 243 -5.75 11.27 -5.03
C GLN A 243 -6.44 9.99 -4.55
N TRP A 244 -5.69 9.08 -3.91
CA TRP A 244 -6.23 7.83 -3.42
C TRP A 244 -7.32 8.06 -2.36
N ALA A 245 -7.04 8.89 -1.34
CA ALA A 245 -7.95 9.11 -0.22
C ALA A 245 -9.28 9.72 -0.68
N ARG A 246 -9.26 10.67 -1.62
CA ARG A 246 -10.48 11.26 -2.19
C ARG A 246 -11.36 10.23 -2.88
N GLY A 247 -10.78 9.29 -3.62
CA GLY A 247 -11.53 8.21 -4.26
C GLY A 247 -12.04 7.17 -3.26
N ALA A 248 -11.14 6.68 -2.40
CA ALA A 248 -11.43 5.69 -1.36
C ALA A 248 -12.51 6.14 -0.37
N TYR A 249 -12.56 7.44 -0.07
CA TYR A 249 -13.53 8.04 0.84
C TYR A 249 -14.98 7.79 0.41
N TYR A 250 -15.27 7.69 -0.89
CA TYR A 250 -16.62 7.43 -1.39
C TYR A 250 -16.92 5.95 -1.65
N GLN A 251 -15.93 5.06 -1.56
CA GLN A 251 -16.13 3.63 -1.84
C GLN A 251 -16.62 2.86 -0.63
N ASP A 252 -17.46 1.87 -0.91
CA ASP A 252 -17.90 0.87 0.05
C ASP A 252 -17.13 -0.44 -0.17
N ALA A 253 -17.01 -1.22 0.90
CA ALA A 253 -16.38 -2.52 0.80
C ALA A 253 -17.20 -3.47 -0.08
N VAL A 254 -16.51 -4.22 -0.95
CA VAL A 254 -17.13 -5.08 -1.97
C VAL A 254 -18.15 -6.02 -1.32
N GLU A 255 -19.36 -6.06 -1.85
CA GLU A 255 -20.45 -6.90 -1.36
C GLU A 255 -20.38 -8.28 -2.01
N GLY A 256 -20.62 -9.35 -1.23
CA GLY A 256 -20.67 -10.70 -1.78
C GLY A 256 -20.29 -11.79 -0.78
N ALA A 257 -19.32 -12.65 -1.17
CA ALA A 257 -18.98 -13.93 -0.56
C ALA A 257 -18.41 -13.88 0.89
N GLY A 258 -18.60 -12.77 1.61
CA GLY A 258 -18.31 -12.60 3.04
C GLY A 258 -16.83 -12.38 3.38
N ARG A 259 -15.94 -12.40 2.38
CA ARG A 259 -14.47 -12.34 2.58
C ARG A 259 -13.84 -11.25 1.72
N ASN A 260 -14.65 -10.27 1.41
CA ASN A 260 -14.40 -9.20 0.48
C ASN A 260 -13.66 -8.04 1.17
N GLY A 261 -12.74 -7.41 0.43
CA GLY A 261 -12.02 -6.22 0.87
C GLY A 261 -12.71 -4.93 0.44
N LEU A 262 -12.04 -3.81 0.71
CA LEU A 262 -12.42 -2.49 0.26
C LEU A 262 -12.03 -2.26 -1.22
N PHE A 263 -10.84 -2.70 -1.61
CA PHE A 263 -10.28 -2.49 -2.95
C PHE A 263 -10.06 -3.79 -3.72
N CYS A 264 -10.37 -4.93 -3.11
CA CYS A 264 -10.28 -6.24 -3.74
C CYS A 264 -11.50 -7.10 -3.42
N VAL A 265 -11.91 -7.94 -4.37
CA VAL A 265 -12.95 -8.97 -4.13
C VAL A 265 -12.58 -9.93 -3.00
N GLN A 266 -11.30 -10.00 -2.61
CA GLN A 266 -10.84 -10.71 -1.42
C GLN A 266 -10.04 -9.76 -0.53
N SER A 267 -10.33 -9.76 0.76
CA SER A 267 -9.71 -8.86 1.76
C SER A 267 -8.18 -8.93 1.80
N LEU A 268 -7.56 -10.00 1.28
CA LEU A 268 -6.10 -10.13 1.24
C LEU A 268 -5.46 -9.16 0.24
N GLY A 269 -6.19 -8.78 -0.81
CA GLY A 269 -5.69 -7.82 -1.80
C GLY A 269 -5.64 -6.38 -1.29
N ASP A 270 -6.35 -6.05 -0.21
CA ASP A 270 -6.29 -4.71 0.39
C ASP A 270 -4.90 -4.38 0.94
N ARG A 271 -4.08 -5.40 1.20
CA ARG A 271 -2.67 -5.24 1.61
C ARG A 271 -1.84 -4.41 0.64
N SER A 272 -2.22 -4.35 -0.64
CA SER A 272 -1.55 -3.49 -1.62
C SER A 272 -1.64 -2.00 -1.29
N TYR A 273 -2.45 -1.61 -0.30
CA TYR A 273 -2.66 -0.24 0.14
C TYR A 273 -2.12 0.05 1.55
N ASP A 274 -1.51 -0.93 2.23
CA ASP A 274 -0.89 -0.74 3.56
C ASP A 274 0.20 0.36 3.51
N ASP A 275 0.96 0.40 2.41
CA ASP A 275 2.01 1.39 2.18
C ASP A 275 1.50 2.84 2.20
N LEU A 276 0.26 3.10 1.79
CA LEU A 276 -0.31 4.45 1.83
C LEU A 276 -0.62 4.92 3.25
N VAL A 277 -0.99 3.99 4.14
CA VAL A 277 -1.22 4.31 5.56
C VAL A 277 0.08 4.74 6.23
N ILE A 278 1.18 4.08 5.83
CA ILE A 278 2.52 4.37 6.33
C ILE A 278 3.03 5.67 5.71
N ALA A 279 2.85 5.87 4.40
CA ALA A 279 3.19 7.11 3.75
C ALA A 279 2.52 8.30 4.44
N TYR A 280 1.21 8.20 4.72
CA TYR A 280 0.47 9.23 5.46
C TYR A 280 1.11 9.55 6.81
N ASP A 281 1.50 8.53 7.60
CA ASP A 281 2.16 8.73 8.89
C ASP A 281 3.44 9.58 8.79
N PHE A 282 4.22 9.41 7.72
CA PHE A 282 5.46 10.16 7.51
C PHE A 282 5.25 11.58 6.93
N VAL A 283 4.22 11.81 6.10
CA VAL A 283 3.97 13.14 5.49
C VAL A 283 2.84 13.93 6.16
N ARG A 284 2.22 13.41 7.22
CA ARG A 284 1.03 14.02 7.83
C ARG A 284 1.21 15.49 8.20
N LEU A 285 2.35 15.87 8.79
CA LEU A 285 2.61 17.26 9.16
C LEU A 285 2.81 18.14 7.92
N PHE A 286 3.59 17.67 6.94
CA PHE A 286 3.76 18.36 5.66
C PHE A 286 2.43 18.60 4.95
N MET A 287 1.53 17.61 4.94
CA MET A 287 0.23 17.74 4.29
C MET A 287 -0.64 18.84 4.91
N ASP A 288 -0.61 19.01 6.24
CA ASP A 288 -1.32 20.10 6.91
C ASP A 288 -0.69 21.46 6.57
N GLU A 289 0.63 21.56 6.65
CA GLU A 289 1.37 22.80 6.33
C GLU A 289 1.17 23.23 4.88
N ALA A 290 1.14 22.26 3.95
CA ALA A 290 0.92 22.48 2.53
C ALA A 290 -0.56 22.67 2.15
N GLY A 291 -1.49 22.59 3.11
CA GLY A 291 -2.91 22.88 2.90
C GLY A 291 -3.71 21.77 2.20
N TYR A 292 -3.27 20.51 2.29
CA TYR A 292 -4.05 19.38 1.78
C TYR A 292 -5.32 19.18 2.62
N GLU A 293 -6.41 18.79 1.96
CA GLU A 293 -7.67 18.47 2.64
C GLU A 293 -7.58 17.09 3.31
N THR A 294 -7.13 17.04 4.57
CA THR A 294 -6.85 15.79 5.30
C THR A 294 -8.08 15.08 5.87
N ARG A 295 -9.29 15.65 5.75
CA ARG A 295 -10.53 15.04 6.28
C ARG A 295 -10.90 13.68 5.66
N PHE A 296 -10.32 13.33 4.50
CA PHE A 296 -10.63 12.07 3.82
C PHE A 296 -9.97 10.86 4.47
N PHE A 297 -8.82 11.04 5.13
CA PHE A 297 -7.97 9.92 5.57
C PHE A 297 -8.58 9.14 6.72
N GLN A 298 -9.01 9.82 7.79
CA GLN A 298 -9.59 9.19 8.99
C GLN A 298 -10.75 8.22 8.65
N PRO A 299 -11.75 8.61 7.84
CA PRO A 299 -12.82 7.69 7.42
C PRO A 299 -12.34 6.55 6.53
N VAL A 300 -11.33 6.75 5.69
CA VAL A 300 -10.77 5.67 4.85
C VAL A 300 -10.05 4.63 5.73
N PHE A 301 -9.25 5.06 6.70
CA PHE A 301 -8.60 4.16 7.64
C PHE A 301 -9.62 3.39 8.48
N GLU A 302 -10.67 4.06 8.94
CA GLU A 302 -11.75 3.42 9.68
C GLU A 302 -12.45 2.34 8.83
N LYS A 303 -12.71 2.62 7.54
CA LYS A 303 -13.30 1.63 6.62
C LYS A 303 -12.38 0.43 6.41
N LEU A 304 -11.08 0.62 6.21
CA LEU A 304 -10.12 -0.47 6.05
C LEU A 304 -10.06 -1.33 7.32
N ALA A 305 -9.88 -0.70 8.49
CA ALA A 305 -9.86 -1.41 9.76
C ALA A 305 -11.16 -2.19 10.02
N LYS A 306 -12.33 -1.57 9.80
CA LYS A 306 -13.64 -2.24 9.94
C LYS A 306 -13.79 -3.38 8.94
N THR A 307 -13.38 -3.20 7.69
CA THR A 307 -13.48 -4.22 6.64
C THR A 307 -12.63 -5.43 6.98
N THR A 308 -11.36 -5.23 7.34
CA THR A 308 -10.47 -6.32 7.75
C THR A 308 -10.97 -7.01 9.02
N LYS A 309 -11.45 -6.25 10.01
CA LYS A 309 -12.01 -6.82 11.24
C LYS A 309 -13.25 -7.69 11.00
N LEU A 310 -14.16 -7.25 10.13
CA LEU A 310 -15.46 -7.92 9.92
C LEU A 310 -15.45 -8.97 8.81
N ARG A 311 -14.60 -8.78 7.79
CA ARG A 311 -14.56 -9.59 6.55
C ARG A 311 -13.20 -10.25 6.32
N GLY A 312 -12.25 -10.11 7.25
CA GLY A 312 -10.97 -10.80 7.21
C GLY A 312 -11.13 -12.31 7.41
N PHE A 313 -10.23 -13.09 6.82
CA PHE A 313 -10.23 -14.55 7.03
C PHE A 313 -9.56 -14.87 8.36
N ILE A 314 -10.30 -15.47 9.30
CA ILE A 314 -9.81 -15.75 10.66
C ILE A 314 -9.29 -17.18 10.88
N THR A 315 -9.53 -18.10 9.92
CA THR A 315 -9.30 -19.54 10.12
C THR A 315 -8.05 -20.09 9.45
N ASN A 316 -7.21 -19.25 8.83
CA ASN A 316 -5.96 -19.66 8.21
C ASN A 316 -4.90 -18.55 8.27
N ASN A 317 -3.79 -18.72 7.55
CA ASN A 317 -2.69 -17.77 7.49
C ASN A 317 -3.07 -16.37 6.97
N TRP A 318 -4.23 -16.20 6.32
CA TRP A 318 -4.68 -14.87 5.87
C TRP A 318 -4.93 -13.94 7.03
N TYR A 319 -5.35 -14.45 8.19
CA TYR A 319 -5.52 -13.63 9.39
C TYR A 319 -4.23 -12.90 9.69
N ALA A 320 -3.14 -13.66 9.84
CA ALA A 320 -1.82 -13.11 10.12
C ALA A 320 -1.30 -12.23 8.98
N ALA A 321 -1.61 -12.58 7.73
CA ALA A 321 -1.24 -11.77 6.58
C ALA A 321 -1.98 -10.42 6.57
N GLN A 322 -3.25 -10.35 6.93
CA GLN A 322 -4.04 -9.13 6.88
C GLN A 322 -3.92 -8.27 8.14
N THR A 323 -3.24 -8.77 9.19
CA THR A 323 -3.08 -8.07 10.46
C THR A 323 -2.43 -6.69 10.28
N THR A 324 -1.49 -6.53 9.35
CA THR A 324 -0.85 -5.22 9.08
C THR A 324 -1.89 -4.20 8.62
N THR A 325 -2.79 -4.58 7.71
CA THR A 325 -3.90 -3.72 7.26
C THR A 325 -4.77 -3.31 8.44
N LEU A 326 -5.13 -4.22 9.34
CA LEU A 326 -5.92 -3.84 10.52
C LEU A 326 -5.14 -2.93 11.47
N VAL A 327 -3.91 -3.29 11.81
CA VAL A 327 -3.10 -2.61 12.84
C VAL A 327 -2.69 -1.22 12.39
N TYR A 328 -2.14 -1.06 11.18
CA TYR A 328 -1.73 0.25 10.69
C TYR A 328 -2.92 1.20 10.60
N ASN A 329 -4.03 0.76 9.98
CA ASN A 329 -5.21 1.62 9.88
C ASN A 329 -5.79 1.97 11.26
N ALA A 330 -5.84 1.03 12.21
CA ALA A 330 -6.36 1.32 13.55
C ALA A 330 -5.46 2.27 14.35
N LEU A 331 -4.14 2.18 14.23
CA LEU A 331 -3.17 3.06 14.91
C LEU A 331 -3.06 4.44 14.24
N SER A 332 -3.43 4.55 12.96
CA SER A 332 -3.54 5.83 12.26
C SER A 332 -4.80 6.62 12.60
N LEU A 333 -5.76 6.04 13.34
CA LEU A 333 -6.91 6.77 13.83
C LEU A 333 -6.51 7.76 14.92
N ASP A 334 -7.09 8.97 14.87
CA ASP A 334 -6.92 10.02 15.88
C ASP A 334 -7.99 9.94 16.97
#